data_AF-A0A7K2TEU1-F1
#
_entry.id   AF-A0A7K2TEU1-F1
#
_cell.length_a   1.000
_cell.length_b   1.000
_cell.length_c   1.000
_cell.angle_alpha   90.00
_cell.angle_beta   90.00
_cell.angle_gamma   90.00
#
_symmetry.space_group_name_H-M   'P 1'
#
loop_
_entity.id
_entity.type
_entity.pdbx_description
1 polymer ?
#
loop_
_entity_poly.entity_id
_entity_poly.type
_entity_poly.pdbx_seq_one_letter_code
_entity_poly.pdbx_strand_id
1 'polypeptide(L)' 'MTTQHTHGPTFGRRVDGCPRCDELDAGAAPVRWSTSRAREDERRRSAEIRAHDCRAAGCAVVCTYGDW' A
#
# COMPACT_ATOMS: atom_id res chain seq x y z
N MET A 1 8.50 3.84 17.43
CA MET A 1 7.85 2.60 17.89
C MET A 1 6.38 2.70 17.51
N THR A 2 5.79 1.70 16.85
CA THR A 2 4.36 1.71 16.52
C THR A 2 3.54 1.37 17.74
N THR A 3 2.54 2.19 18.03
CA THR A 3 1.64 2.08 19.18
C THR A 3 0.81 0.79 19.05
N GLN A 4 0.66 0.04 20.14
CA GLN A 4 -0.08 -1.22 20.11
C GLN A 4 -1.58 -0.97 20.22
N HIS A 5 -2.39 -1.86 19.65
CA HIS A 5 -3.82 -1.87 19.90
C HIS A 5 -4.09 -2.39 21.32
N THR A 6 -5.02 -1.73 22.02
CA THR A 6 -5.49 -2.19 23.35
C THR A 6 -6.55 -3.30 23.24
N HIS A 7 -6.98 -3.64 22.02
CA HIS A 7 -8.02 -4.61 21.73
C HIS A 7 -7.51 -5.71 20.77
N GLY A 8 -8.22 -6.84 20.73
CA GLY A 8 -7.96 -7.89 19.73
C GLY A 8 -8.17 -7.39 18.29
N PRO A 9 -7.55 -8.03 17.28
CA PRO A 9 -7.63 -7.59 15.90
C PRO A 9 -9.07 -7.67 15.37
N THR A 10 -9.68 -6.51 15.13
CA THR A 10 -10.98 -6.39 14.47
C THR A 10 -10.77 -5.65 13.15
N PHE A 11 -10.60 -6.41 12.07
CA PHE A 11 -10.30 -5.82 10.76
C PHE A 11 -11.45 -4.92 10.28
N GLY A 12 -11.10 -3.71 9.81
CA GLY A 12 -12.06 -2.76 9.24
C GLY A 12 -12.98 -2.06 10.25
N ARG A 13 -12.74 -2.17 11.56
CA ARG A 13 -13.51 -1.45 12.58
C ARG A 13 -12.60 -0.64 13.50
N ARG A 14 -12.99 0.61 13.76
CA ARG A 14 -12.39 1.47 14.77
C ARG A 14 -12.92 1.08 16.16
N VAL A 15 -12.04 1.17 17.16
CA VAL A 15 -12.40 1.05 18.58
C VAL A 15 -12.09 2.38 19.26
N ASP A 16 -13.10 3.00 19.87
CA ASP A 16 -12.92 4.27 20.56
C ASP A 16 -12.02 4.08 21.79
N GLY A 17 -11.05 4.98 21.99
CA GLY A 17 -10.07 4.90 23.08
C GLY A 17 -8.88 3.97 22.79
N CYS A 18 -8.68 3.54 21.54
CA CYS A 18 -7.49 2.82 21.13
C CYS A 18 -6.49 3.78 20.47
N PRO A 19 -5.31 4.04 21.09
CA PRO A 19 -4.33 5.00 20.56
C PRO A 19 -3.89 4.68 19.13
N ARG A 20 -3.77 3.38 18.80
CA ARG A 20 -3.38 2.95 17.47
C ARG A 20 -4.47 3.17 16.42
N CYS A 21 -5.74 3.06 16.80
CA CYS A 21 -6.84 3.36 15.89
C CYS A 21 -6.92 4.85 15.60
N ASP A 22 -6.72 5.70 16.59
CA ASP A 22 -6.74 7.16 16.43
C ASP A 22 -5.58 7.63 15.51
N GLU A 23 -4.40 7.02 15.63
CA GLU A 23 -3.29 7.27 14.71
C GLU A 23 -3.61 6.88 13.26
N LEU A 24 -4.23 5.71 13.06
CA LEU A 24 -4.62 5.25 11.73
C LEU A 24 -5.67 6.17 11.10
N ASP A 25 -6.61 6.65 11.90
CA ASP A 25 -7.64 7.62 11.48
C ASP A 25 -7.01 8.96 11.10
N ALA A 26 -5.97 9.38 11.84
CA ALA A 26 -5.16 10.57 11.53
C ALA A 26 -4.24 10.39 10.29
N GLY A 27 -4.28 9.23 9.62
CA GLY A 27 -3.51 8.96 8.40
C GLY A 27 -2.12 8.34 8.64
N ALA A 28 -1.84 7.84 9.85
CA ALA A 28 -0.60 7.12 10.10
C ALA A 28 -0.51 5.85 9.23
N ALA A 29 0.70 5.50 8.79
CA ALA A 29 0.91 4.31 8.00
C ALA A 29 0.54 3.03 8.78
N PRO A 30 -0.16 2.06 8.15
CA PRO A 30 -0.46 0.78 8.79
C PRO A 30 0.81 -0.03 9.06
N VAL A 31 0.75 -0.89 10.09
CA VAL A 31 1.87 -1.78 10.41
C VAL A 31 1.93 -2.86 9.34
N ARG A 32 3.03 -2.90 8.58
CA ARG A 32 3.26 -3.97 7.60
C ARG A 32 3.94 -5.15 8.28
N TRP A 33 3.24 -6.28 8.37
CA TRP A 33 3.77 -7.49 9.02
C TRP A 33 4.82 -8.22 8.17
N SER A 34 4.96 -7.87 6.90
CA SER A 34 6.08 -8.32 6.07
C SER A 34 6.58 -7.20 5.16
N THR A 35 7.75 -6.66 5.47
CA THR A 35 8.46 -5.68 4.63
C THR A 35 9.04 -6.33 3.37
N SER A 36 9.32 -7.63 3.40
CA SER A 36 9.84 -8.38 2.24
C SER A 36 8.85 -8.44 1.09
N ARG A 37 7.57 -8.78 1.36
CA ARG A 37 6.52 -8.83 0.33
C ARG A 37 6.24 -7.45 -0.27
N ALA A 38 6.24 -6.39 0.53
CA ALA A 38 6.06 -5.04 0.04
C ALA A 38 7.19 -4.60 -0.91
N ARG A 39 8.45 -4.95 -0.60
CA ARG A 39 9.60 -4.67 -1.48
C ARG A 39 9.56 -5.52 -2.75
N GLU A 40 9.08 -6.74 -2.66
CA GLU A 40 8.94 -7.65 -3.81
C GLU A 40 7.85 -7.17 -4.77
N ASP A 41 6.68 -6.78 -4.26
CA ASP A 41 5.61 -6.18 -5.08
C ASP A 41 6.06 -4.87 -5.73
N GLU A 42 6.80 -4.02 -5.01
CA GLU A 42 7.38 -2.79 -5.57
C GLU A 42 8.38 -3.09 -6.69
N ARG A 43 9.26 -4.07 -6.49
CA ARG A 43 10.20 -4.53 -7.52
C ARG A 43 9.49 -5.09 -8.75
N ARG A 44 8.41 -5.87 -8.54
CA ARG A 44 7.61 -6.46 -9.61
C ARG A 44 6.91 -5.36 -10.42
N ARG A 45 6.20 -4.46 -9.75
CA ARG A 45 5.56 -3.28 -10.33
C ARG A 45 6.53 -2.43 -11.14
N SER A 46 7.69 -2.12 -10.56
CA SER A 46 8.73 -1.36 -11.26
C SER A 46 9.28 -2.07 -12.50
N ALA A 47 9.38 -3.40 -12.47
CA ALA A 47 9.82 -4.19 -13.62
C ALA A 47 8.75 -4.23 -14.72
N GLU A 48 7.48 -4.39 -14.35
CA GLU A 48 6.32 -4.35 -15.26
C GLU A 48 6.23 -3.01 -15.99
N ILE A 49 6.36 -1.88 -15.28
CA ILE A 49 6.36 -0.54 -15.88
C ILE A 49 7.53 -0.37 -16.86
N ARG A 50 8.74 -0.82 -16.49
CA ARG A 50 9.92 -0.72 -17.36
C ARG A 50 9.83 -1.62 -18.59
N ALA A 51 9.18 -2.76 -18.47
CA ALA A 51 8.94 -3.68 -19.58
C ALA A 51 7.76 -3.25 -20.47
N HIS A 52 6.97 -2.27 -20.02
CA HIS A 52 5.82 -1.78 -20.78
C HIS A 52 6.28 -1.00 -22.01
N ASP A 53 6.04 -1.58 -23.17
CA ASP A 53 6.23 -0.92 -24.44
C ASP A 53 4.90 -0.33 -24.94
N CYS A 54 4.74 0.98 -24.79
CA CYS A 54 3.58 1.73 -25.25
C CYS A 54 3.30 1.54 -26.76
N ARG A 55 4.34 1.33 -27.58
CA ARG A 55 4.20 1.16 -29.03
C ARG A 55 3.67 -0.23 -29.37
N ALA A 56 4.18 -1.26 -28.72
CA ALA A 56 3.68 -2.63 -28.89
C ALA A 56 2.28 -2.81 -28.30
N ALA A 57 1.97 -2.13 -27.19
CA ALA A 57 0.67 -2.15 -26.54
C ALA A 57 -0.39 -1.28 -27.23
N GLY A 58 0.00 -0.45 -28.21
CA GLY A 58 -0.93 0.46 -28.90
C GLY A 58 -1.49 1.55 -28.01
N CYS A 59 -0.72 2.01 -27.02
CA CYS A 59 -1.12 3.10 -26.14
C CYS A 59 -1.33 4.40 -26.93
N ALA A 60 -2.30 5.21 -26.50
CA ALA A 60 -2.56 6.53 -27.08
C ALA A 60 -1.51 7.57 -26.64
N VAL A 61 -1.69 8.83 -27.05
CA VAL A 61 -0.80 9.96 -26.72
C VAL A 61 -0.51 10.12 -25.22
N VAL A 62 -1.42 9.66 -24.37
CA VAL A 62 -1.21 9.52 -22.92
C VAL A 62 -1.36 8.04 -22.56
N CYS A 63 -0.33 7.47 -21.93
CA CYS A 63 -0.36 6.13 -21.34
C CYS A 63 -0.38 6.27 -19.81
N THR A 64 -1.40 5.70 -19.17
CA THR A 64 -1.55 5.69 -17.71
C THR A 64 -1.16 4.33 -17.10
N TYR A 65 -0.47 3.48 -17.85
CA TYR A 65 0.05 2.23 -17.33
C TYR A 65 1.14 2.52 -16.30
N GLY A 66 0.95 2.09 -15.05
CA GLY A 66 1.87 2.41 -13.95
C GLY A 66 1.38 3.50 -13.00
N ASP A 67 0.24 4.13 -13.26
CA ASP A 67 -0.28 5.27 -12.49
C ASP A 67 -1.17 4.76 -11.34
N TRP A 68 -0.55 4.32 -10.25
CA TRP A 68 -1.21 3.77 -9.05
C TRP A 68 -0.47 4.12 -7.75
#